data_AF-A0A7S0IXZ9-F1
#
_entry.id   AF-A0A7S0IXZ9-F1
#
_cell.length_a   1.000
_cell.length_b   1.000
_cell.length_c   1.000
_cell.angle_alpha   90.00
_cell.angle_beta   90.00
_cell.angle_gamma   90.00
#
_symmetry.space_group_name_H-M   'P 1'
#
loop_
_entity.id
_entity.type
_entity.pdbx_description
1 polymer ?
#
loop_
_entity_poly.entity_id
_entity_poly.type
_entity_poly.pdbx_seq_one_letter_code
_entity_poly.pdbx_strand_id
1 'polypeptide(L)'
;DLTIATARARSPAPVRGGVSLLLLLLLPHASALAVHVQQGGACTCLLWGCRRSLAPSLALPGGASDSQREALSSLLQNAGYSGAPTRVEELSAGFCNWVYLCEYEEAAAESTPERAEVTHACTEAAEVVSAIEATELIDTSAELLDDDDQRVRVRPPMRKRVARTVRTVVAKLFSPLAKLRLTPAMRGAADASASDHGLGPRVLFSSSDGLITDFVRGRTLTESDIHAPRASRGVLRALAPRLAALHSVSLPANPPVVLWHFMAQMLQQIRQSGAALPQGISVEQVEGEVLRMRSRFEELQVLVVNGHGDLKPSNVMQQLPAVPEAEAEVDPSALSTDVTFIDFELAGAHYRGYDLFKLFRTSGQRSRKNMRAFLSEYLRCIKEHKAPERRSPFSRRFRRALAVDELDELQAETLAFEPLTWLEAAVFFFFAMATYPSKAHEWRPLAIDRWKCYLASAHLVDCDGPATRQLLAAREHKQARIARRARRINAAVAA
;
A
#
# COMPACT_ATOMS: atom_id res chain seq x y z
N ASP A 1 -25.54 -31.66 -41.93
CA ASP A 1 -25.18 -30.91 -43.13
C ASP A 1 -25.98 -29.65 -43.28
N LEU A 2 -25.39 -28.51 -42.89
CA LEU A 2 -25.90 -27.19 -43.22
C LEU A 2 -24.72 -26.21 -43.28
N THR A 3 -24.35 -25.92 -44.52
CA THR A 3 -23.23 -25.10 -44.96
C THR A 3 -23.57 -23.62 -44.81
N ILE A 4 -22.81 -22.86 -44.02
CA ILE A 4 -22.92 -21.40 -43.95
C ILE A 4 -21.88 -20.79 -44.90
N ALA A 5 -22.38 -20.15 -45.95
CA ALA A 5 -21.60 -19.39 -46.93
C ALA A 5 -21.12 -18.06 -46.32
N THR A 6 -19.84 -17.76 -46.53
CA THR A 6 -19.19 -16.51 -46.12
C THR A 6 -19.23 -15.50 -47.27
N ALA A 7 -19.96 -14.39 -47.08
CA ALA A 7 -19.93 -13.24 -47.99
C ALA A 7 -18.91 -12.20 -47.49
N ARG A 8 -17.85 -11.99 -48.28
CA ARG A 8 -16.88 -10.90 -48.14
C ARG A 8 -17.51 -9.58 -48.59
N ALA A 9 -17.63 -8.60 -47.68
CA ALA A 9 -17.95 -7.23 -48.03
C ALA A 9 -16.66 -6.38 -48.13
N ARG A 10 -16.57 -5.62 -49.23
CA ARG A 10 -15.47 -4.73 -49.64
C ARG A 10 -15.47 -3.45 -48.82
N SER A 11 -14.29 -2.93 -48.50
CA SER A 11 -14.07 -1.58 -47.95
C SER A 11 -14.42 -0.48 -48.96
N PRO A 12 -14.95 0.68 -48.52
CA PRO A 12 -14.84 1.92 -49.27
C PRO A 12 -13.75 2.84 -48.69
N ALA A 13 -13.14 3.59 -49.61
CA ALA A 13 -12.07 4.57 -49.43
C ALA A 13 -12.57 5.88 -48.75
N PRO A 14 -11.68 6.81 -48.35
CA PRO A 14 -12.00 7.87 -47.41
C PRO A 14 -12.56 9.13 -48.07
N VAL A 15 -13.55 9.76 -47.44
CA VAL A 15 -14.02 11.10 -47.81
C VAL A 15 -13.51 12.11 -46.78
N ARG A 16 -12.87 13.16 -47.29
CA ARG A 16 -12.43 14.36 -46.57
C ARG A 16 -13.62 15.27 -46.27
N GLY A 17 -13.59 15.93 -45.10
CA GLY A 17 -14.18 17.26 -44.92
C GLY A 17 -15.18 17.38 -43.77
N GLY A 18 -15.10 18.51 -43.06
CA GLY A 18 -16.21 19.07 -42.29
C GLY A 18 -16.06 19.03 -40.78
N VAL A 19 -15.43 20.07 -40.22
CA VAL A 19 -15.63 20.46 -38.83
C VAL A 19 -17.01 21.11 -38.73
N SER A 20 -17.93 20.51 -37.98
CA SER A 20 -19.16 21.16 -37.55
C SER A 20 -19.38 20.92 -36.06
N LEU A 21 -19.28 22.03 -35.34
CA LEU A 21 -19.72 22.25 -33.98
C LEU A 21 -21.24 22.05 -33.93
N LEU A 22 -21.75 21.18 -33.04
CA LEU A 22 -23.18 21.18 -32.71
C LEU A 22 -23.37 21.12 -31.20
N LEU A 23 -23.80 22.27 -30.70
CA LEU A 23 -24.32 22.54 -29.36
C LEU A 23 -25.73 21.94 -29.28
N LEU A 24 -26.02 21.11 -28.27
CA LEU A 24 -27.40 20.71 -27.95
C LEU A 24 -27.60 20.78 -26.43
N LEU A 25 -28.22 21.89 -26.03
CA LEU A 25 -29.02 22.05 -24.83
C LEU A 25 -30.21 21.08 -24.88
N LEU A 26 -30.60 20.52 -23.73
CA LEU A 26 -32.00 20.33 -23.29
C LEU A 26 -32.02 19.74 -21.84
N LEU A 27 -32.35 20.60 -20.87
CA LEU A 27 -33.06 20.30 -19.62
C LEU A 27 -34.58 20.22 -19.94
N PRO A 28 -35.51 19.67 -19.10
CA PRO A 28 -35.62 19.77 -17.61
C PRO A 28 -36.08 18.44 -16.92
N HIS A 29 -36.21 18.24 -15.60
CA HIS A 29 -36.92 18.99 -14.55
C HIS A 29 -36.46 18.57 -13.13
N ALA A 30 -36.73 19.47 -12.18
CA ALA A 30 -36.52 19.37 -10.75
C ALA A 30 -37.65 18.62 -10.01
N SER A 31 -37.32 18.04 -8.85
CA SER A 31 -38.21 17.77 -7.69
C SER A 31 -37.30 17.44 -6.50
N ALA A 32 -37.13 18.34 -5.53
CA ALA A 32 -38.00 18.60 -4.37
C ALA A 32 -37.38 17.98 -3.10
N LEU A 33 -36.77 18.85 -2.30
CA LEU A 33 -36.32 18.61 -0.94
C LEU A 33 -37.56 18.37 -0.05
N ALA A 34 -37.61 17.26 0.68
CA ALA A 34 -38.54 17.08 1.79
C ALA A 34 -37.73 17.02 3.10
N VAL A 35 -37.88 18.08 3.90
CA VAL A 35 -37.41 18.18 5.28
C VAL A 35 -38.44 17.46 6.14
N HIS A 36 -38.04 16.38 6.83
CA HIS A 36 -38.88 15.76 7.85
C HIS A 36 -38.51 16.29 9.23
N VAL A 37 -39.41 17.11 9.77
CA VAL A 37 -39.50 17.45 11.20
C VAL A 37 -40.21 16.31 11.91
N GLN A 38 -39.70 15.86 13.05
CA GLN A 38 -40.46 15.05 13.99
C GLN A 38 -40.23 15.56 15.41
N GLN A 39 -41.30 16.06 16.02
CA GLN A 39 -41.41 16.43 17.43
C GLN A 39 -42.05 15.28 18.23
N GLY A 40 -41.60 15.10 19.48
CA GLY A 40 -42.47 14.81 20.62
C GLY A 40 -42.62 13.36 21.10
N GLY A 41 -42.17 13.09 22.32
CA GLY A 41 -42.56 11.91 23.11
C GLY A 41 -41.72 11.75 24.38
N ALA A 42 -42.34 11.87 25.55
CA ALA A 42 -41.72 12.16 26.85
C ALA A 42 -41.26 10.95 27.70
N CYS A 43 -40.30 11.24 28.58
CA CYS A 43 -40.04 10.77 29.95
C CYS A 43 -40.36 9.33 30.39
N THR A 44 -39.33 8.67 30.95
CA THR A 44 -39.46 7.96 32.23
C THR A 44 -38.11 7.95 32.96
N CYS A 45 -38.15 8.22 34.27
CA CYS A 45 -37.00 8.45 35.15
C CYS A 45 -36.49 7.18 35.85
N LEU A 46 -35.19 7.20 36.15
CA LEU A 46 -34.48 6.66 37.32
C LEU A 46 -34.45 5.14 37.56
N LEU A 47 -33.23 4.58 37.51
CA LEU A 47 -32.68 3.81 38.63
C LEU A 47 -31.15 4.00 38.68
N TRP A 48 -30.67 4.42 39.85
CA TRP A 48 -29.31 4.81 40.19
C TRP A 48 -28.61 3.57 40.80
N GLY A 49 -27.46 3.16 40.27
CA GLY A 49 -26.73 2.01 40.80
C GLY A 49 -25.27 1.95 40.36
N CYS A 50 -24.37 2.04 41.33
CA CYS A 50 -22.93 1.73 41.29
C CYS A 50 -22.07 2.42 40.20
N ARG A 51 -21.50 3.58 40.56
CA ARG A 51 -20.36 4.17 39.85
C ARG A 51 -19.12 3.28 39.99
N ARG A 52 -18.88 2.40 39.03
CA ARG A 52 -17.50 2.11 38.62
C ARG A 52 -16.97 3.37 37.95
N SER A 53 -15.77 3.82 38.32
CA SER A 53 -15.05 4.89 37.64
C SER A 53 -14.88 4.49 36.18
N LEU A 54 -15.80 4.92 35.31
CA LEU A 54 -15.70 4.75 33.86
C LEU A 54 -14.46 5.54 33.43
N ALA A 55 -13.47 4.84 32.88
CA ALA A 55 -12.36 5.47 32.19
C ALA A 55 -12.92 6.48 31.17
N PRO A 56 -12.25 7.62 30.93
CA PRO A 56 -12.70 8.59 29.94
C PRO A 56 -12.99 7.88 28.62
N SER A 57 -14.23 7.99 28.14
CA SER A 57 -14.67 7.30 26.95
C SER A 57 -13.94 7.84 25.72
N LEU A 58 -13.48 6.93 24.87
CA LEU A 58 -12.81 7.24 23.62
C LEU A 58 -13.74 8.05 22.70
N ALA A 59 -13.49 9.34 22.55
CA ALA A 59 -14.23 10.19 21.62
C ALA A 59 -13.73 9.95 20.19
N LEU A 60 -14.21 8.88 19.53
CA LEU A 60 -14.02 8.70 18.07
C LEU A 60 -14.85 9.69 17.24
N PRO A 61 -14.42 9.97 16.00
CA PRO A 61 -15.21 10.74 15.03
C PRO A 61 -16.66 10.26 14.95
N GLY A 62 -17.60 11.17 14.67
CA GLY A 62 -19.04 10.93 14.77
C GLY A 62 -19.62 9.80 13.92
N GLY A 63 -18.84 9.21 13.00
CA GLY A 63 -19.25 8.08 12.15
C GLY A 63 -19.01 6.69 12.72
N ALA A 64 -18.17 6.54 13.77
CA ALA A 64 -17.83 5.22 14.31
C ALA A 64 -18.94 4.71 15.26
N SER A 65 -19.39 3.47 15.03
CA SER A 65 -20.35 2.76 15.89
C SER A 65 -19.76 2.47 17.27
N ASP A 66 -20.62 2.26 18.26
CA ASP A 66 -20.18 1.89 19.62
C ASP A 66 -19.35 0.60 19.62
N SER A 67 -19.70 -0.36 18.76
CA SER A 67 -18.93 -1.59 18.57
C SER A 67 -17.53 -1.35 18.00
N GLN A 68 -17.35 -0.37 17.10
CA GLN A 68 -16.02 0.01 16.59
C GLN A 68 -15.20 0.69 17.69
N ARG A 69 -15.83 1.55 18.51
CA ARG A 69 -15.19 2.20 19.67
C ARG A 69 -14.67 1.19 20.67
N GLU A 70 -15.50 0.21 21.03
CA GLU A 70 -15.13 -0.85 21.96
C GLU A 70 -14.02 -1.73 21.39
N ALA A 71 -14.12 -2.13 20.11
CA ALA A 71 -13.10 -2.94 19.45
C ALA A 71 -11.75 -2.21 19.36
N LEU A 72 -11.74 -0.92 19.02
CA LEU A 72 -10.52 -0.11 18.99
C LEU A 72 -9.89 0.04 20.37
N SER A 73 -10.70 0.36 21.38
CA SER A 73 -10.25 0.48 22.77
C SER A 73 -9.63 -0.84 23.26
N SER A 74 -10.30 -1.97 23.01
CA SER A 74 -9.79 -3.30 23.36
C SER A 74 -8.48 -3.62 22.64
N LEU A 75 -8.38 -3.32 21.34
CA LEU A 75 -7.15 -3.55 20.58
C LEU A 75 -5.96 -2.74 21.15
N LEU A 76 -6.18 -1.46 21.44
CA LEU A 76 -5.15 -0.57 22.00
C LEU A 76 -4.71 -1.02 23.40
N GLN A 77 -5.66 -1.38 24.27
CA GLN A 77 -5.37 -1.89 25.62
C GLN A 77 -4.56 -3.20 25.56
N ASN A 78 -4.95 -4.14 24.72
CA ASN A 78 -4.23 -5.42 24.55
C ASN A 78 -2.81 -5.22 24.01
N ALA A 79 -2.58 -4.15 23.26
CA ALA A 79 -1.26 -3.76 22.77
C ALA A 79 -0.43 -2.95 23.79
N GLY A 80 -0.93 -2.78 25.02
CA GLY A 80 -0.24 -2.07 26.10
C GLY A 80 -0.43 -0.55 26.10
N TYR A 81 -1.27 -0.01 25.22
CA TYR A 81 -1.63 1.42 25.26
C TYR A 81 -2.72 1.62 26.31
N SER A 82 -2.30 2.05 27.49
CA SER A 82 -3.20 2.38 28.60
C SER A 82 -3.67 3.84 28.53
N GLY A 83 -4.85 4.10 29.09
CA GLY A 83 -5.48 5.43 29.06
C GLY A 83 -6.18 5.75 27.73
N ALA A 84 -6.79 6.93 27.69
CA ALA A 84 -7.41 7.44 26.47
C ALA A 84 -6.35 8.13 25.59
N PRO A 85 -6.28 7.83 24.28
CA PRO A 85 -5.45 8.61 23.36
C PRO A 85 -5.87 10.08 23.38
N THR A 86 -4.90 10.97 23.23
CA THR A 86 -5.12 12.42 23.20
C THR A 86 -5.80 12.86 21.90
N ARG A 87 -5.62 12.08 20.83
CA ARG A 87 -6.31 12.27 19.55
C ARG A 87 -6.57 10.93 18.89
N VAL A 88 -7.77 10.80 18.31
CA VAL A 88 -8.07 9.73 17.36
C VAL A 88 -8.64 10.32 16.08
N GLU A 89 -8.05 9.94 14.96
CA GLU A 89 -8.50 10.31 13.63
C GLU A 89 -8.80 9.06 12.81
N GLU A 90 -9.95 9.03 12.14
CA GLU A 90 -10.25 7.96 11.20
C GLU A 90 -9.56 8.25 9.87
N LEU A 91 -8.56 7.44 9.53
CA LEU A 91 -7.84 7.55 8.26
C LEU A 91 -8.62 6.88 7.12
N SER A 92 -9.38 5.84 7.44
CA SER A 92 -10.22 5.15 6.48
C SER A 92 -11.36 4.41 7.17
N ALA A 93 -12.60 4.75 6.81
CA ALA A 93 -13.78 3.89 7.00
C ALA A 93 -13.89 2.84 5.87
N GLY A 94 -12.74 2.26 5.48
CA GLY A 94 -12.62 1.43 4.29
C GLY A 94 -13.51 0.17 4.34
N PHE A 95 -13.78 -0.38 3.16
CA PHE A 95 -14.58 -1.59 3.00
C PHE A 95 -13.93 -2.80 3.70
N CYS A 96 -12.60 -2.93 3.59
CA CYS A 96 -11.85 -4.07 4.10
C CYS A 96 -11.50 -3.92 5.59
N ASN A 97 -11.14 -2.71 6.02
CA ASN A 97 -10.69 -2.45 7.38
C ASN A 97 -11.05 -1.04 7.80
N TRP A 98 -11.22 -0.86 9.12
CA TRP A 98 -11.30 0.46 9.72
C TRP A 98 -9.93 0.85 10.24
N VAL A 99 -9.42 1.99 9.79
CA VAL A 99 -8.06 2.43 10.08
C VAL A 99 -8.10 3.75 10.83
N TYR A 100 -7.47 3.76 11.99
CA TYR A 100 -7.43 4.89 12.91
C TYR A 100 -5.99 5.28 13.19
N LEU A 101 -5.72 6.58 13.18
CA LEU A 101 -4.52 7.17 13.75
C LEU A 101 -4.81 7.51 15.21
N CYS A 102 -3.94 7.07 16.11
CA CYS A 102 -4.06 7.31 17.54
C CYS A 102 -2.79 7.98 18.06
N GLU A 103 -2.95 9.10 18.76
CA GLU A 103 -1.85 9.81 19.41
C GLU A 103 -1.95 9.63 20.93
N TYR A 104 -0.80 9.39 21.56
CA TYR A 104 -0.64 9.26 23.00
C TYR A 104 0.42 10.25 23.48
N GLU A 105 0.15 10.94 24.58
CA GLU A 105 1.23 11.57 25.34
C GLU A 105 2.04 10.47 26.00
N GLU A 106 3.32 10.37 25.66
CA GLU A 106 4.22 9.55 26.47
C GLU A 106 4.40 10.27 27.81
N ALA A 107 4.10 9.57 28.90
CA ALA A 107 4.61 9.97 30.19
C ALA A 107 6.13 10.06 30.00
N ALA A 108 6.70 11.26 30.20
CA ALA A 108 8.14 11.46 30.14
C ALA A 108 8.73 10.33 30.98
N ALA A 109 9.46 9.41 30.31
CA ALA A 109 10.03 8.27 31.00
C ALA A 109 10.74 8.87 32.21
N GLU A 110 10.23 8.60 33.42
CA GLU A 110 10.89 9.04 34.63
C GLU A 110 12.29 8.50 34.47
N SER A 111 13.24 9.39 34.18
CA SER A 111 14.62 9.01 33.96
C SER A 111 15.02 8.42 35.29
N THR A 112 14.93 7.11 35.41
CA THR A 112 15.42 6.38 36.57
C THR A 112 16.86 6.85 36.65
N PRO A 113 17.25 7.59 37.71
CA PRO A 113 18.57 8.18 37.76
C PRO A 113 19.53 7.02 37.55
N GLU A 114 20.25 7.10 36.44
CA GLU A 114 21.18 6.07 36.00
C GLU A 114 22.09 5.87 37.20
N ARG A 115 21.89 4.76 37.92
CA ARG A 115 22.72 4.41 39.06
C ARG A 115 24.07 4.20 38.41
N ALA A 116 24.95 5.18 38.57
CA ALA A 116 26.30 5.12 38.05
C ALA A 116 26.94 3.84 38.62
N GLU A 117 26.87 2.75 37.86
CA GLU A 117 27.76 1.64 38.04
C GLU A 117 29.13 2.18 37.66
N VAL A 118 29.85 2.61 38.70
CA VAL A 118 31.27 2.86 38.67
C VAL A 118 31.92 1.55 38.21
N THR A 119 32.07 1.42 36.91
CA THR A 119 32.93 0.41 36.30
C THR A 119 34.35 0.84 36.59
N HIS A 120 34.96 0.20 37.60
CA HIS A 120 36.39 0.24 37.85
C HIS A 120 37.10 -0.37 36.63
N ALA A 121 37.48 0.45 35.67
CA ALA A 121 38.40 0.07 34.61
C ALA A 121 39.20 1.30 34.15
N CYS A 122 40.53 1.15 34.19
CA CYS A 122 41.55 2.03 33.62
C CYS A 122 41.90 3.32 34.39
N THR A 123 42.62 3.14 35.50
CA THR A 123 43.78 3.99 35.81
C THR A 123 44.90 3.67 34.83
N GLU A 124 45.10 4.52 33.84
CA GLU A 124 46.39 4.93 33.27
C GLU A 124 46.14 5.87 32.09
N ALA A 125 46.91 6.95 32.02
CA ALA A 125 46.88 8.03 31.03
C ALA A 125 45.93 9.21 31.30
N ALA A 126 46.39 10.15 32.14
CA ALA A 126 46.39 11.59 31.84
C ALA A 126 47.09 12.38 32.98
N GLU A 127 48.40 12.13 33.16
CA GLU A 127 49.29 13.20 33.59
C GLU A 127 49.56 14.11 32.38
N VAL A 128 49.84 15.39 32.63
CA VAL A 128 50.12 16.46 31.66
C VAL A 128 48.88 17.21 31.12
N VAL A 129 48.19 17.95 32.00
CA VAL A 129 47.92 19.40 31.81
C VAL A 129 47.79 20.03 33.20
N SER A 130 48.93 20.46 33.75
CA SER A 130 48.98 21.38 34.88
C SER A 130 50.09 22.38 34.58
N ALA A 131 49.69 23.58 34.17
CA ALA A 131 50.40 24.84 34.39
C ALA A 131 49.72 25.93 33.55
N ILE A 132 49.11 26.90 34.23
CA ILE A 132 49.15 28.35 34.02
C ILE A 132 47.84 28.93 34.58
N GLU A 133 47.82 29.14 35.90
CA GLU A 133 47.01 30.17 36.54
C GLU A 133 47.80 30.70 37.75
N ALA A 134 48.18 31.99 37.66
CA ALA A 134 48.57 32.97 38.67
C ALA A 134 49.58 33.92 37.99
N THR A 135 49.63 35.25 38.12
CA THR A 135 48.92 36.35 38.79
C THR A 135 49.82 37.56 38.50
N GLU A 136 49.32 38.73 38.07
CA GLU A 136 49.93 40.08 38.28
C GLU A 136 49.02 41.12 37.59
N LEU A 137 48.23 41.96 38.28
CA LEU A 137 48.55 43.23 38.97
C LEU A 137 49.16 44.31 38.07
N ILE A 138 48.40 45.41 37.89
CA ILE A 138 48.69 46.82 37.54
C ILE A 138 47.43 47.37 36.82
N ASP A 139 46.95 48.61 36.93
CA ASP A 139 46.81 49.66 37.94
C ASP A 139 45.94 50.73 37.25
N THR A 140 45.15 51.46 38.04
CA THR A 140 44.51 52.77 37.80
C THR A 140 43.90 53.14 36.44
N SER A 141 42.58 53.35 36.44
CA SER A 141 42.05 54.70 36.23
C SER A 141 40.65 54.83 36.86
N ALA A 142 40.54 55.83 37.74
CA ALA A 142 39.32 56.29 38.35
C ALA A 142 38.77 57.44 37.51
N GLU A 143 37.48 57.39 37.16
CA GLU A 143 36.63 58.57 36.96
C GLU A 143 35.23 58.30 37.52
N LEU A 144 34.61 59.40 37.92
CA LEU A 144 33.59 59.60 38.95
C LEU A 144 32.17 59.75 38.36
N LEU A 145 31.17 59.33 39.16
CA LEU A 145 29.74 59.77 39.19
C LEU A 145 28.85 59.24 38.03
N ASP A 146 27.63 58.73 38.20
CA ASP A 146 26.51 59.15 39.07
C ASP A 146 25.53 57.99 39.39
N ASP A 147 24.68 58.25 40.38
CA ASP A 147 23.67 57.42 41.02
C ASP A 147 22.54 56.82 40.14
N ASP A 148 21.95 55.76 40.72
CA ASP A 148 20.54 55.36 40.70
C ASP A 148 20.01 54.17 39.84
N ASP A 149 19.50 53.20 40.61
CA ASP A 149 18.46 52.18 40.33
C ASP A 149 18.75 51.01 39.36
N GLN A 150 19.75 50.17 39.69
CA GLN A 150 19.79 48.78 39.19
C GLN A 150 18.99 47.84 40.10
N ARG A 151 17.67 47.76 39.86
CA ARG A 151 16.89 46.58 40.27
C ARG A 151 17.42 45.34 39.56
N VAL A 152 18.16 44.50 40.28
CA VAL A 152 18.52 43.14 39.85
C VAL A 152 17.23 42.34 39.65
N ARG A 153 16.72 42.30 38.40
CA ARG A 153 15.70 41.34 37.98
C ARG A 153 16.35 39.96 37.98
N VAL A 154 16.20 39.24 39.09
CA VAL A 154 16.38 37.79 39.12
C VAL A 154 15.39 37.22 38.10
N ARG A 155 15.86 36.87 36.90
CA ARG A 155 15.03 36.17 35.93
C ARG A 155 14.64 34.84 36.61
N PRO A 156 13.35 34.55 36.78
CA PRO A 156 12.94 33.26 37.31
C PRO A 156 13.57 32.18 36.43
N PRO A 157 14.07 31.08 37.01
CA PRO A 157 14.69 30.01 36.25
C PRO A 157 13.73 29.63 35.12
N MET A 158 14.18 29.75 33.87
CA MET A 158 13.39 29.32 32.72
C MET A 158 13.01 27.87 32.98
N ARG A 159 11.73 27.61 33.29
CA ARG A 159 11.20 26.26 33.38
C ARG A 159 11.51 25.64 32.03
N LYS A 160 12.49 24.73 31.99
CA LYS A 160 12.75 23.90 30.80
C LYS A 160 11.42 23.24 30.50
N ARG A 161 10.75 23.67 29.41
CA ARG A 161 9.60 22.95 28.89
C ARG A 161 10.17 21.59 28.49
N VAL A 162 9.91 20.58 29.31
CA VAL A 162 10.15 19.20 28.93
C VAL A 162 9.25 18.99 27.71
N ALA A 163 9.88 18.84 26.55
CA ALA A 163 9.15 18.55 25.32
C ALA A 163 8.38 17.26 25.56
N ARG A 164 7.05 17.34 25.49
CA ARG A 164 6.20 16.16 25.56
C ARG A 164 6.39 15.39 24.26
N THR A 165 6.91 14.17 24.34
CA THR A 165 6.94 13.27 23.19
C THR A 165 5.52 12.73 22.97
N VAL A 166 5.01 12.92 21.76
CA VAL A 166 3.74 12.34 21.33
C VAL A 166 4.06 11.09 20.52
N ARG A 167 3.52 9.95 20.94
CA ARG A 167 3.63 8.71 20.19
C ARG A 167 2.41 8.55 19.28
N THR A 168 2.65 8.41 17.98
CA THR A 168 1.61 8.21 16.98
C THR A 168 1.65 6.78 16.44
N VAL A 169 0.50 6.10 16.48
CA VAL A 169 0.32 4.74 15.95
C VAL A 169 -0.86 4.65 15.02
N VAL A 170 -0.88 3.61 14.19
CA VAL A 170 -2.04 3.28 13.35
C VAL A 170 -2.65 1.97 13.84
N ALA A 171 -3.90 2.04 14.25
CA ALA A 171 -4.72 0.90 14.63
C ALA A 171 -5.64 0.51 13.46
N LYS A 172 -5.55 -0.74 13.02
CA LYS A 172 -6.33 -1.30 11.93
C LYS A 172 -7.22 -2.41 12.47
N LEU A 173 -8.53 -2.21 12.42
CA LEU A 173 -9.53 -3.21 12.78
C LEU A 173 -9.99 -3.99 11.54
N PHE A 174 -9.97 -5.31 11.61
CA PHE A 174 -10.45 -6.15 10.51
C PHE A 174 -11.98 -6.06 10.40
N SER A 175 -12.47 -5.61 9.25
CA SER A 175 -13.92 -5.56 9.00
C SER A 175 -14.49 -6.98 8.82
N PRO A 176 -15.83 -7.15 8.91
CA PRO A 176 -16.45 -8.43 8.58
C PRO A 176 -16.07 -8.94 7.18
N LEU A 177 -15.89 -8.07 6.18
CA LEU A 177 -15.43 -8.48 4.85
C LEU A 177 -14.00 -9.04 4.86
N ALA A 178 -13.08 -8.39 5.58
CA ALA A 178 -11.73 -8.95 5.72
C ALA A 178 -11.77 -10.31 6.44
N LYS A 179 -12.57 -10.43 7.50
CA LYS A 179 -12.70 -11.67 8.27
C LYS A 179 -13.31 -12.83 7.47
N LEU A 180 -14.18 -12.55 6.51
CA LEU A 180 -14.78 -13.56 5.61
C LEU A 180 -13.83 -13.97 4.47
N ARG A 181 -12.90 -13.09 4.05
CA ARG A 181 -11.90 -13.41 3.01
C ARG A 181 -10.67 -14.11 3.57
N LEU A 182 -10.36 -13.88 4.85
CA LEU A 182 -9.14 -14.32 5.51
C LEU A 182 -9.45 -15.29 6.65
N THR A 183 -8.80 -16.45 6.61
CA THR A 183 -8.76 -17.34 7.78
C THR A 183 -8.09 -16.62 8.96
N PRO A 184 -8.42 -16.94 10.23
CA PRO A 184 -7.80 -16.31 11.38
C PRO A 184 -6.26 -16.32 11.36
N ALA A 185 -5.64 -17.40 10.88
CA ALA A 185 -4.19 -17.52 10.79
C ALA A 185 -3.53 -16.61 9.74
N MET A 186 -4.29 -16.14 8.74
CA MET A 186 -3.77 -15.26 7.69
C MET A 186 -3.83 -13.78 8.08
N ARG A 187 -4.70 -13.42 9.04
CA ARG A 187 -4.94 -12.03 9.43
C ARG A 187 -3.70 -11.43 10.10
N GLY A 188 -3.13 -10.38 9.49
CA GLY A 188 -1.93 -9.70 9.98
C GLY A 188 -0.61 -10.46 9.77
N ALA A 189 -0.64 -11.73 9.35
CA ALA A 189 0.57 -12.54 9.17
C ALA A 189 1.49 -11.98 8.07
N ALA A 190 0.90 -11.52 6.96
CA ALA A 190 1.66 -10.93 5.87
C ALA A 190 2.13 -9.50 6.20
N ASP A 191 1.36 -8.72 6.98
CA ASP A 191 1.81 -7.44 7.52
C ASP A 191 3.03 -7.63 8.45
N ALA A 192 3.00 -8.63 9.33
CA ALA A 192 4.13 -8.96 10.21
C ALA A 192 5.36 -9.38 9.41
N SER A 193 5.20 -10.26 8.42
CA SER A 193 6.29 -10.64 7.52
C SER A 193 6.87 -9.43 6.76
N ALA A 194 6.02 -8.54 6.25
CA ALA A 194 6.48 -7.32 5.58
C ALA A 194 7.23 -6.37 6.53
N SER A 195 6.79 -6.27 7.78
CA SER A 195 7.46 -5.55 8.87
C SER A 195 8.86 -6.11 9.12
N ASP A 196 9.00 -7.43 9.30
CA ASP A 196 10.27 -8.10 9.58
C ASP A 196 11.31 -7.91 8.47
N HIS A 197 10.84 -7.75 7.22
CA HIS A 197 11.70 -7.48 6.06
C HIS A 197 11.90 -5.97 5.77
N GLY A 198 11.34 -5.07 6.58
CA GLY A 198 11.41 -3.62 6.36
C GLY A 198 10.72 -3.15 5.07
N LEU A 199 9.71 -3.89 4.61
CA LEU A 199 8.95 -3.64 3.38
C LEU A 199 7.63 -2.91 3.63
N GLY A 200 7.13 -2.96 4.87
CA GLY A 200 5.94 -2.25 5.33
C GLY A 200 6.18 -1.51 6.66
N PRO A 201 5.12 -0.88 7.21
CA PRO A 201 5.15 -0.34 8.57
C PRO A 201 5.53 -1.43 9.58
N ARG A 202 6.29 -1.06 10.61
CA ARG A 202 6.60 -2.00 11.69
C ARG A 202 5.30 -2.37 12.42
N VAL A 203 5.04 -3.67 12.57
CA VAL A 203 3.91 -4.17 13.35
C VAL A 203 4.30 -4.18 14.83
N LEU A 204 3.54 -3.44 15.64
CA LEU A 204 3.74 -3.31 17.08
C LEU A 204 2.89 -4.32 17.86
N PHE A 205 1.73 -4.69 17.31
CA PHE A 205 0.81 -5.66 17.89
C PHE A 205 -0.08 -6.27 16.80
N SER A 206 -0.49 -7.52 16.96
CA SER A 206 -1.43 -8.20 16.06
C SER A 206 -2.33 -9.15 16.85
N SER A 207 -3.59 -9.23 16.46
CA SER A 207 -4.59 -10.17 17.00
C SER A 207 -5.52 -10.67 15.90
N SER A 208 -6.50 -11.51 16.26
CA SER A 208 -7.57 -11.97 15.34
C SER A 208 -8.49 -10.85 14.85
N ASP A 209 -8.49 -9.71 15.53
CA ASP A 209 -9.44 -8.61 15.35
C ASP A 209 -8.81 -7.35 14.78
N GLY A 210 -7.48 -7.22 14.84
CA GLY A 210 -6.79 -6.10 14.23
C GLY A 210 -5.28 -6.14 14.43
N LEU A 211 -4.62 -5.07 14.01
CA LEU A 211 -3.19 -4.86 14.17
C LEU A 211 -2.88 -3.40 14.51
N ILE A 212 -1.76 -3.18 15.19
CA ILE A 212 -1.21 -1.85 15.46
C ILE A 212 0.15 -1.75 14.80
N THR A 213 0.40 -0.64 14.12
CA THR A 213 1.65 -0.37 13.40
C THR A 213 2.19 1.01 13.72
N ASP A 214 3.48 1.21 13.42
CA ASP A 214 4.06 2.55 13.35
C ASP A 214 3.31 3.39 12.30
N PHE A 215 3.09 4.67 12.61
CA PHE A 215 2.55 5.60 11.64
C PHE A 215 3.59 5.96 10.57
N VAL A 216 3.25 5.71 9.30
CA VAL A 216 4.08 6.14 8.17
C VAL A 216 3.65 7.53 7.72
N ARG A 217 4.48 8.53 8.03
CA ARG A 217 4.25 9.90 7.60
C ARG A 217 4.48 10.04 6.10
N GLY A 218 3.43 10.40 5.36
CA GLY A 218 3.50 10.55 3.92
C GLY A 218 2.13 10.77 3.29
N ARG A 219 2.07 10.60 1.97
CA ARG A 219 0.82 10.57 1.21
C ARG A 219 0.72 9.27 0.44
N THR A 220 -0.50 8.80 0.20
CA THR A 220 -0.73 7.70 -0.74
C THR A 220 -0.50 8.16 -2.18
N LEU A 221 -0.10 7.25 -3.06
CA LEU A 221 -0.03 7.54 -4.49
C LEU A 221 -1.42 7.49 -5.15
N THR A 222 -1.55 8.25 -6.21
CA THR A 222 -2.71 8.29 -7.11
C THR A 222 -2.40 7.60 -8.43
N GLU A 223 -3.43 7.34 -9.26
CA GLU A 223 -3.20 6.87 -10.64
C GLU A 223 -2.35 7.86 -11.45
N SER A 224 -2.51 9.16 -11.21
CA SER A 224 -1.71 10.21 -11.86
C SER A 224 -0.22 10.07 -11.53
N ASP A 225 0.11 9.74 -10.28
CA ASP A 225 1.50 9.51 -9.85
C ASP A 225 2.16 8.34 -10.60
N ILE A 226 1.39 7.39 -11.13
CA ILE A 226 1.90 6.24 -11.91
C ILE A 226 1.92 6.53 -13.42
N HIS A 227 0.93 7.27 -13.94
CA HIS A 227 0.73 7.42 -15.38
C HIS A 227 1.23 8.74 -15.98
N ALA A 228 1.49 9.78 -15.19
CA ALA A 228 1.98 11.06 -15.69
C ALA A 228 3.39 10.95 -16.31
N PRO A 229 3.65 11.43 -17.55
CA PRO A 229 4.91 11.19 -18.26
C PRO A 229 6.21 11.72 -17.59
N ARG A 230 6.10 12.75 -16.73
CA ARG A 230 7.26 13.40 -16.08
C ARG A 230 7.27 13.20 -14.56
N ALA A 231 6.13 13.37 -13.89
CA ALA A 231 6.04 13.26 -12.43
C ALA A 231 6.31 11.84 -11.92
N SER A 232 5.93 10.81 -12.68
CA SER A 232 6.03 9.42 -12.22
C SER A 232 7.44 8.84 -12.19
N ARG A 233 8.44 9.48 -12.82
CA ARG A 233 9.77 8.85 -12.99
C ARG A 233 10.48 8.60 -11.67
N GLY A 234 10.48 9.56 -10.76
CA GLY A 234 11.11 9.42 -9.44
C GLY A 234 10.44 8.34 -8.61
N VAL A 235 9.11 8.40 -8.52
CA VAL A 235 8.28 7.45 -7.78
C VAL A 235 8.41 6.03 -8.32
N LEU A 236 8.32 5.82 -9.63
CA LEU A 236 8.47 4.48 -10.23
C LEU A 236 9.87 3.91 -10.03
N ARG A 237 10.90 4.74 -10.09
CA ARG A 237 12.29 4.33 -9.81
C ARG A 237 12.48 3.90 -8.36
N ALA A 238 11.77 4.53 -7.43
CA ALA A 238 11.76 4.15 -6.01
C ALA A 238 10.96 2.88 -5.72
N LEU A 239 9.83 2.70 -6.41
CA LEU A 239 8.95 1.54 -6.25
C LEU A 239 9.61 0.24 -6.73
N ALA A 240 10.32 0.29 -7.84
CA ALA A 240 10.92 -0.87 -8.48
C ALA A 240 11.81 -1.72 -7.54
N PRO A 241 12.80 -1.16 -6.81
CA PRO A 241 13.60 -1.93 -5.84
C PRO A 241 12.78 -2.46 -4.67
N ARG A 242 11.81 -1.72 -4.15
CA ARG A 242 10.94 -2.17 -3.05
C ARG A 242 10.09 -3.37 -3.48
N LEU A 243 9.46 -3.30 -4.65
CA LEU A 243 8.67 -4.43 -5.18
C LEU A 243 9.56 -5.63 -5.52
N ALA A 244 10.76 -5.38 -6.06
CA ALA A 244 11.72 -6.45 -6.33
C ALA A 244 12.17 -7.16 -5.05
N ALA A 245 12.39 -6.41 -3.96
CA ALA A 245 12.71 -6.97 -2.66
C ALA A 245 11.56 -7.82 -2.12
N LEU A 246 10.32 -7.32 -2.18
CA LEU A 246 9.11 -8.07 -1.80
C LEU A 246 9.00 -9.39 -2.58
N HIS A 247 9.08 -9.33 -3.90
CA HIS A 247 9.01 -10.50 -4.78
C HIS A 247 10.21 -11.46 -4.65
N SER A 248 11.28 -11.06 -3.96
CA SER A 248 12.46 -11.88 -3.71
C SER A 248 12.44 -12.56 -2.34
N VAL A 249 11.45 -12.27 -1.49
CA VAL A 249 11.23 -13.01 -0.24
C VAL A 249 10.92 -14.47 -0.58
N SER A 250 11.63 -15.39 0.07
CA SER A 250 11.51 -16.82 -0.17
C SER A 250 10.10 -17.32 0.12
N LEU A 251 9.59 -18.17 -0.75
CA LEU A 251 8.35 -18.91 -0.56
C LEU A 251 8.65 -20.40 -0.34
N PRO A 252 7.74 -21.15 0.32
CA PRO A 252 7.85 -22.61 0.36
C PRO A 252 7.79 -23.20 -1.06
N ALA A 253 8.26 -24.43 -1.22
CA ALA A 253 8.19 -25.12 -2.51
C ALA A 253 6.73 -25.31 -2.94
N ASN A 254 6.40 -24.92 -4.18
CA ASN A 254 5.04 -24.98 -4.76
C ASN A 254 3.97 -24.30 -3.88
N PRO A 255 4.13 -23.00 -3.59
CA PRO A 255 3.21 -22.31 -2.70
C PRO A 255 1.84 -22.14 -3.39
N PRO A 256 0.71 -22.39 -2.70
CA PRO A 256 -0.61 -22.17 -3.27
C PRO A 256 -0.82 -20.68 -3.50
N VAL A 257 -1.29 -20.31 -4.70
CA VAL A 257 -1.57 -18.90 -5.02
C VAL A 257 -2.79 -18.43 -4.23
N VAL A 258 -2.59 -17.48 -3.31
CA VAL A 258 -3.61 -17.08 -2.32
C VAL A 258 -4.79 -16.34 -2.95
N LEU A 259 -4.60 -15.69 -4.11
CA LEU A 259 -5.67 -15.06 -4.88
C LEU A 259 -6.85 -16.01 -5.16
N TRP A 260 -6.56 -17.26 -5.53
CA TRP A 260 -7.61 -18.25 -5.83
C TRP A 260 -8.37 -18.65 -4.56
N HIS A 261 -7.70 -18.70 -3.41
CA HIS A 261 -8.35 -18.92 -2.12
C HIS A 261 -9.34 -17.79 -1.80
N PHE A 262 -8.91 -16.53 -1.96
CA PHE A 262 -9.78 -15.37 -1.70
C PHE A 262 -11.00 -15.35 -2.60
N MET A 263 -10.84 -15.58 -3.91
CA MET A 263 -11.98 -15.63 -4.82
C MET A 263 -12.92 -16.80 -4.51
N ALA A 264 -12.39 -17.96 -4.12
CA ALA A 264 -13.22 -19.09 -3.71
C ALA A 264 -14.05 -18.77 -2.45
N GLN A 265 -13.45 -18.16 -1.43
CA GLN A 265 -14.17 -17.72 -0.21
C GLN A 265 -15.27 -16.69 -0.55
N MET A 266 -14.94 -15.70 -1.39
CA MET A 266 -15.91 -14.68 -1.81
C MET A 266 -17.09 -15.30 -2.59
N LEU A 267 -16.82 -16.21 -3.53
CA LEU A 267 -17.85 -16.88 -4.33
C LEU A 267 -18.71 -17.82 -3.48
N GLN A 268 -18.11 -18.51 -2.52
CA GLN A 268 -18.83 -19.32 -1.54
C GLN A 268 -19.83 -18.46 -0.74
N GLN A 269 -19.40 -17.30 -0.25
CA GLN A 269 -20.27 -16.38 0.48
C GLN A 269 -21.40 -15.83 -0.41
N ILE A 270 -21.10 -15.46 -1.66
CA ILE A 270 -22.12 -15.01 -2.62
C ILE A 270 -23.20 -16.08 -2.77
N ARG A 271 -22.80 -17.34 -3.01
CA ARG A 271 -23.74 -18.47 -3.11
C ARG A 271 -24.58 -18.64 -1.85
N GLN A 272 -23.95 -18.65 -0.67
CA GLN A 272 -24.64 -18.89 0.61
C GLN A 272 -25.61 -17.78 0.98
N SER A 273 -25.32 -16.53 0.57
CA SER A 273 -26.19 -15.38 0.85
C SER A 273 -27.52 -15.41 0.08
N GLY A 274 -27.58 -16.14 -1.05
CA GLY A 274 -28.71 -16.07 -1.98
C GLY A 274 -28.91 -14.68 -2.61
N ALA A 275 -27.94 -13.76 -2.47
CA ALA A 275 -28.07 -12.40 -2.97
C ALA A 275 -28.11 -12.38 -4.51
N ALA A 276 -29.05 -11.61 -5.05
CA ALA A 276 -29.16 -11.41 -6.48
C ALA A 276 -27.95 -10.61 -7.01
N LEU A 277 -27.22 -11.19 -7.96
CA LEU A 277 -26.23 -10.49 -8.76
C LEU A 277 -26.90 -9.51 -9.74
N PRO A 278 -26.15 -8.55 -10.32
CA PRO A 278 -26.69 -7.69 -11.37
C PRO A 278 -27.31 -8.50 -12.52
N GLN A 279 -28.33 -7.93 -13.16
CA GLN A 279 -29.06 -8.58 -14.25
C GLN A 279 -28.12 -9.10 -15.34
N GLY A 280 -28.31 -10.38 -15.72
CA GLY A 280 -27.51 -11.03 -16.77
C GLY A 280 -26.17 -11.58 -16.30
N ILE A 281 -25.89 -11.58 -15.00
CA ILE A 281 -24.70 -12.19 -14.39
C ILE A 281 -25.16 -13.26 -13.40
N SER A 282 -24.67 -14.49 -13.54
CA SER A 282 -24.94 -15.58 -12.57
C SER A 282 -23.69 -15.96 -11.80
N VAL A 283 -23.86 -16.60 -10.63
CA VAL A 283 -22.73 -17.07 -9.82
C VAL A 283 -21.92 -18.11 -10.59
N GLU A 284 -22.60 -19.02 -11.29
CA GLU A 284 -22.03 -20.09 -12.10
C GLU A 284 -21.17 -19.53 -13.24
N GLN A 285 -21.64 -18.45 -13.87
CA GLN A 285 -20.87 -17.75 -14.90
C GLN A 285 -19.57 -17.18 -14.32
N VAL A 286 -19.63 -16.50 -13.18
CA VAL A 286 -18.45 -15.90 -12.54
C VAL A 286 -17.47 -16.99 -12.08
N GLU A 287 -17.98 -18.08 -11.51
CA GLU A 287 -17.16 -19.24 -11.12
C GLU A 287 -16.49 -19.91 -12.32
N GLY A 288 -17.23 -20.10 -13.42
CA GLY A 288 -16.70 -20.61 -14.67
C GLY A 288 -15.54 -19.75 -15.19
N GLU A 289 -15.69 -18.44 -15.15
CA GLU A 289 -14.63 -17.51 -15.56
C GLU A 289 -13.42 -17.54 -14.62
N VAL A 290 -13.62 -17.66 -13.30
CA VAL A 290 -12.51 -17.82 -12.34
C VAL A 290 -11.75 -19.12 -12.58
N LEU A 291 -12.44 -20.24 -12.78
CA LEU A 291 -11.83 -21.53 -13.10
C LEU A 291 -11.08 -21.48 -14.43
N ARG A 292 -11.70 -20.92 -15.46
CA ARG A 292 -11.07 -20.72 -16.78
C ARG A 292 -9.77 -19.94 -16.64
N MET A 293 -9.81 -18.80 -15.95
CA MET A 293 -8.65 -17.93 -15.75
C MET A 293 -7.53 -18.64 -15.00
N ARG A 294 -7.86 -19.41 -13.96
CA ARG A 294 -6.90 -20.22 -13.21
C ARG A 294 -6.19 -21.23 -14.12
N SER A 295 -6.96 -22.03 -14.87
CA SER A 295 -6.40 -23.03 -15.79
C SER A 295 -5.46 -22.37 -16.82
N ARG A 296 -5.85 -21.22 -17.38
CA ARG A 296 -5.00 -20.47 -18.33
C ARG A 296 -3.65 -20.07 -17.72
N PHE A 297 -3.63 -19.55 -16.48
CA PHE A 297 -2.36 -19.16 -15.86
C PHE A 297 -1.50 -20.36 -15.44
N GLU A 298 -2.11 -21.47 -15.02
CA GLU A 298 -1.39 -22.72 -14.76
C GLU A 298 -0.71 -23.25 -16.04
N GLU A 299 -1.43 -23.26 -17.18
CA GLU A 299 -0.88 -23.63 -18.49
C GLU A 299 0.25 -22.69 -18.95
N LEU A 300 0.10 -21.38 -18.71
CA LEU A 300 1.13 -20.39 -19.04
C LEU A 300 2.35 -20.45 -18.13
N GLN A 301 2.35 -21.26 -17.06
CA GLN A 301 3.47 -21.41 -16.14
C GLN A 301 4.06 -20.05 -15.71
N VAL A 302 3.18 -19.12 -15.35
CA VAL A 302 3.58 -17.77 -14.91
C VAL A 302 4.28 -17.84 -13.54
N LEU A 303 5.22 -16.93 -13.31
CA LEU A 303 6.05 -16.95 -12.11
C LEU A 303 5.23 -16.57 -10.87
N VAL A 304 5.27 -17.42 -9.85
CA VAL A 304 4.77 -17.14 -8.50
C VAL A 304 5.88 -16.53 -7.64
N VAL A 305 5.56 -15.47 -6.91
CA VAL A 305 6.43 -14.68 -6.03
C VAL A 305 5.71 -14.35 -4.74
N ASN A 306 6.43 -13.91 -3.71
CA ASN A 306 5.79 -13.30 -2.56
C ASN A 306 5.28 -11.91 -2.98
N GLY A 307 3.99 -11.78 -3.26
CA GLY A 307 3.36 -10.58 -3.76
C GLY A 307 2.49 -9.90 -2.72
N HIS A 308 2.17 -8.65 -2.99
CA HIS A 308 1.28 -7.81 -2.18
C HIS A 308 -0.20 -8.18 -2.36
N GLY A 309 -0.61 -8.62 -3.55
CA GLY A 309 -1.98 -9.08 -3.83
C GLY A 309 -3.05 -7.99 -3.99
N ASP A 310 -2.77 -6.75 -3.58
CA ASP A 310 -3.58 -5.56 -3.89
C ASP A 310 -2.69 -4.33 -4.11
N LEU A 311 -1.65 -4.49 -4.93
CA LEU A 311 -0.70 -3.40 -5.22
C LEU A 311 -1.32 -2.34 -6.14
N LYS A 312 -2.24 -1.54 -5.62
CA LYS A 312 -2.77 -0.34 -6.28
C LYS A 312 -2.03 0.91 -5.77
N PRO A 313 -2.05 2.04 -6.51
CA PRO A 313 -1.33 3.25 -6.09
C PRO A 313 -1.65 3.70 -4.66
N SER A 314 -2.92 3.59 -4.24
CA SER A 314 -3.33 4.00 -2.89
C SER A 314 -2.72 3.16 -1.76
N ASN A 315 -2.14 2.00 -2.06
CA ASN A 315 -1.45 1.13 -1.09
C ASN A 315 0.07 1.36 -1.10
N VAL A 316 0.51 2.47 -1.68
CA VAL A 316 1.90 2.92 -1.66
C VAL A 316 1.94 4.29 -1.00
N MET A 317 2.68 4.39 0.11
CA MET A 317 2.98 5.65 0.78
C MET A 317 4.27 6.24 0.22
N GLN A 318 4.20 7.43 -0.36
CA GLN A 318 5.38 8.27 -0.59
C GLN A 318 5.68 9.03 0.68
N GLN A 319 6.85 8.79 1.26
CA GLN A 319 7.22 9.38 2.54
C GLN A 319 7.55 10.86 2.39
N LEU A 320 7.31 11.62 3.45
CA LEU A 320 7.88 12.96 3.58
C LEU A 320 9.34 12.84 4.06
N PRO A 321 10.23 13.78 3.72
CA PRO A 321 11.57 13.81 4.31
C PRO A 321 11.47 13.84 5.82
N ALA A 322 12.40 13.19 6.50
CA ALA A 322 12.59 13.39 7.92
C ALA A 322 13.01 14.86 8.12
N VAL A 323 12.06 15.70 8.50
CA VAL A 323 12.38 17.06 8.94
C VAL A 323 12.85 16.94 10.38
N PRO A 324 14.03 17.47 10.75
CA PRO A 324 14.41 17.58 12.15
C PRO A 324 13.29 18.29 12.91
N GLU A 325 12.95 17.80 14.11
CA GLU A 325 11.78 18.24 14.90
C GLU A 325 11.75 19.74 15.24
N ALA A 326 12.79 20.50 14.88
CA ALA A 326 12.88 21.94 15.06
C ALA A 326 12.36 22.72 13.83
N GLU A 327 11.09 23.13 13.90
CA GLU A 327 10.55 24.41 13.40
C GLU A 327 10.91 24.89 11.97
N ALA A 328 10.81 24.04 10.96
CA ALA A 328 10.73 24.53 9.57
C ALA A 328 9.38 24.14 8.95
N GLU A 329 8.65 25.13 8.42
CA GLU A 329 7.57 24.89 7.46
C GLU A 329 8.11 23.96 6.37
N VAL A 330 7.62 22.72 6.37
CA VAL A 330 8.06 21.72 5.40
C VAL A 330 7.47 22.13 4.07
N ASP A 331 8.31 22.54 3.12
CA ASP A 331 7.89 22.73 1.75
C ASP A 331 7.28 21.40 1.24
N PRO A 332 5.96 21.34 0.99
CA PRO A 332 5.30 20.14 0.50
C PRO A 332 5.84 19.69 -0.86
N SER A 333 6.59 20.56 -1.55
CA SER A 333 7.26 20.25 -2.82
C SER A 333 8.47 19.32 -2.65
N ALA A 334 9.03 19.20 -1.44
CA ALA A 334 10.15 18.31 -1.15
C ALA A 334 9.69 16.90 -0.78
N LEU A 335 8.95 16.21 -1.65
CA LEU A 335 8.59 14.80 -1.40
C LEU A 335 9.84 13.90 -1.45
N SER A 336 9.95 12.97 -0.47
CA SER A 336 11.02 11.97 -0.51
C SER A 336 10.86 11.06 -1.72
N THR A 337 11.97 10.52 -2.20
CA THR A 337 11.93 9.39 -3.13
C THR A 337 11.75 8.07 -2.40
N ASP A 338 11.62 8.02 -1.07
CA ASP A 338 11.34 6.76 -0.39
C ASP A 338 9.84 6.43 -0.40
N VAL A 339 9.57 5.14 -0.54
CA VAL A 339 8.21 4.60 -0.62
C VAL A 339 8.07 3.38 0.27
N THR A 340 6.88 3.22 0.84
CA THR A 340 6.53 2.09 1.70
C THR A 340 5.22 1.49 1.24
N PHE A 341 5.17 0.17 1.13
CA PHE A 341 3.90 -0.52 0.87
C PHE A 341 3.09 -0.61 2.17
N ILE A 342 1.78 -0.51 2.06
CA ILE A 342 0.86 -0.63 3.18
C ILE A 342 -0.27 -1.59 2.81
N ASP A 343 -1.00 -2.07 3.81
CA ASP A 343 -2.19 -2.91 3.61
C ASP A 343 -1.87 -4.29 2.98
N PHE A 344 -1.03 -5.07 3.66
CA PHE A 344 -0.61 -6.41 3.21
C PHE A 344 -1.66 -7.50 3.47
N GLU A 345 -2.93 -7.16 3.68
CA GLU A 345 -3.96 -8.12 4.07
C GLU A 345 -4.18 -9.25 3.05
N LEU A 346 -3.92 -8.98 1.76
CA LEU A 346 -4.05 -9.94 0.67
C LEU A 346 -2.69 -10.48 0.21
N ALA A 347 -1.60 -10.19 0.92
CA ALA A 347 -0.26 -10.58 0.50
C ALA A 347 0.03 -12.07 0.76
N GLY A 348 1.04 -12.60 0.07
CA GLY A 348 1.44 -14.00 0.12
C GLY A 348 1.90 -14.48 -1.26
N ALA A 349 1.75 -15.77 -1.54
CA ALA A 349 2.11 -16.31 -2.84
C ALA A 349 1.15 -15.82 -3.94
N HIS A 350 1.66 -15.00 -4.86
CA HIS A 350 0.92 -14.39 -5.95
C HIS A 350 1.67 -14.53 -7.27
N TYR A 351 0.94 -14.37 -8.37
CA TYR A 351 1.60 -14.23 -9.65
C TYR A 351 2.28 -12.87 -9.76
N ARG A 352 3.54 -12.87 -10.19
CA ARG A 352 4.31 -11.64 -10.38
C ARG A 352 3.60 -10.65 -11.29
N GLY A 353 3.09 -11.12 -12.44
CA GLY A 353 2.38 -10.27 -13.40
C GLY A 353 1.11 -9.64 -12.83
N TYR A 354 0.47 -10.25 -11.82
CA TYR A 354 -0.73 -9.71 -11.17
C TYR A 354 -0.40 -8.40 -10.45
N ASP A 355 0.58 -8.39 -9.54
CA ASP A 355 1.00 -7.18 -8.82
C ASP A 355 1.51 -6.09 -9.77
N LEU A 356 2.34 -6.49 -10.75
CA LEU A 356 2.87 -5.57 -11.75
C LEU A 356 1.75 -4.90 -12.56
N PHE A 357 0.70 -5.64 -12.92
CA PHE A 357 -0.42 -5.06 -13.65
C PHE A 357 -1.30 -4.21 -12.73
N LYS A 358 -1.60 -4.69 -11.51
CA LYS A 358 -2.46 -4.01 -10.54
C LYS A 358 -1.99 -2.58 -10.27
N LEU A 359 -0.67 -2.38 -10.19
CA LEU A 359 -0.05 -1.06 -9.99
C LEU A 359 -0.37 -0.08 -11.12
N PHE A 360 -0.48 -0.59 -12.35
CA PHE A 360 -0.74 0.21 -13.55
C PHE A 360 -2.18 0.10 -14.06
N ARG A 361 -3.07 -0.54 -13.30
CA ARG A 361 -4.48 -0.65 -13.65
C ARG A 361 -5.12 0.72 -13.49
N THR A 362 -5.81 1.17 -14.53
CA THR A 362 -6.53 2.46 -14.56
C THR A 362 -7.76 2.30 -15.45
N SER A 363 -8.82 3.09 -15.18
CA SER A 363 -9.95 3.24 -16.10
C SER A 363 -9.64 4.18 -17.27
N GLY A 364 -8.56 4.97 -17.17
CA GLY A 364 -8.11 5.90 -18.18
C GLY A 364 -7.08 5.32 -19.14
N GLN A 365 -6.33 6.22 -19.79
CA GLN A 365 -5.26 5.81 -20.70
C GLN A 365 -4.01 5.42 -19.91
N ARG A 366 -3.71 4.12 -19.91
CA ARG A 366 -2.50 3.57 -19.33
C ARG A 366 -1.23 4.03 -20.07
N SER A 367 -0.28 4.58 -19.32
CA SER A 367 1.04 4.96 -19.84
C SER A 367 1.95 3.74 -20.07
N ARG A 368 1.97 3.23 -21.31
CA ARG A 368 2.86 2.13 -21.74
C ARG A 368 4.34 2.46 -21.52
N LYS A 369 4.72 3.73 -21.70
CA LYS A 369 6.08 4.21 -21.50
C LYS A 369 6.51 4.09 -20.04
N ASN A 370 5.65 4.52 -19.11
CA ASN A 370 5.94 4.44 -17.68
C ASN A 370 6.01 2.98 -17.22
N MET A 371 5.08 2.13 -17.68
CA MET A 371 5.11 0.69 -17.40
C MET A 371 6.42 0.07 -17.86
N ARG A 372 6.82 0.26 -19.13
CA ARG A 372 8.06 -0.33 -19.65
C ARG A 372 9.30 0.16 -18.89
N ALA A 373 9.36 1.45 -18.55
CA ALA A 373 10.46 2.01 -17.76
C ALA A 373 10.53 1.39 -16.35
N PHE A 374 9.38 1.25 -15.68
CA PHE A 374 9.27 0.58 -14.39
C PHE A 374 9.68 -0.89 -14.46
N LEU A 375 9.15 -1.65 -15.43
CA LEU A 375 9.47 -3.08 -15.61
C LEU A 375 10.96 -3.30 -15.88
N SER A 376 11.59 -2.41 -16.65
CA SER A 376 13.04 -2.43 -16.86
C SER A 376 13.80 -2.27 -15.54
N GLU A 377 13.43 -1.28 -14.71
CA GLU A 377 14.09 -1.05 -13.43
C GLU A 377 13.83 -2.19 -12.43
N TYR A 378 12.60 -2.67 -12.35
CA TYR A 378 12.21 -3.81 -11.52
C TYR A 378 13.02 -5.08 -11.89
N LEU A 379 13.14 -5.37 -13.19
CA LEU A 379 13.90 -6.53 -13.68
C LEU A 379 15.40 -6.41 -13.35
N ARG A 380 15.96 -5.20 -13.39
CA ARG A 380 17.33 -4.93 -12.95
C ARG A 380 17.48 -5.26 -11.46
N CYS A 381 16.58 -4.78 -10.61
CA CYS A 381 16.63 -5.02 -9.16
C CYS A 381 16.48 -6.50 -8.79
N ILE A 382 15.56 -7.24 -9.43
CA ILE A 382 15.40 -8.69 -9.21
C ILE A 382 16.70 -9.45 -9.49
N LYS A 383 17.42 -9.09 -10.56
CA LYS A 383 18.70 -9.73 -10.89
C LYS A 383 19.79 -9.44 -9.87
N GLU A 384 19.75 -8.26 -9.26
CA GLU A 384 20.68 -7.88 -8.20
C GLU A 384 20.42 -8.68 -6.92
N HIS A 385 19.15 -8.90 -6.55
CA HIS A 385 18.79 -9.74 -5.42
C HIS A 385 19.19 -11.21 -5.59
N LYS A 386 19.07 -11.78 -6.80
CA LYS A 386 19.40 -13.19 -7.07
C LYS A 386 20.91 -13.49 -7.20
N ALA A 387 21.76 -12.46 -7.33
CA ALA A 387 23.20 -12.63 -7.53
C ALA A 387 24.04 -11.72 -6.62
N PRO A 388 23.90 -11.82 -5.27
CA PRO A 388 24.55 -10.91 -4.34
C PRO A 388 26.07 -11.10 -4.29
N GLU A 389 26.59 -12.31 -4.50
CA GLU A 389 27.99 -12.66 -4.25
C GLU A 389 28.98 -12.21 -5.35
N ARG A 390 28.51 -11.93 -6.56
CA ARG A 390 29.40 -11.55 -7.68
C ARG A 390 29.63 -10.04 -7.75
N ARG A 391 29.96 -9.38 -6.64
CA ARG A 391 30.12 -7.91 -6.51
C ARG A 391 31.41 -7.31 -7.11
N SER A 392 32.13 -8.04 -7.96
CA SER A 392 33.23 -7.46 -8.74
C SER A 392 32.76 -6.21 -9.54
N PRO A 393 33.49 -5.08 -9.51
CA PRO A 393 33.16 -3.89 -10.30
C PRO A 393 33.04 -4.18 -11.81
N PHE A 394 33.79 -5.17 -12.30
CA PHE A 394 33.79 -5.59 -13.71
C PHE A 394 32.48 -6.29 -14.10
N SER A 395 31.84 -7.03 -13.17
CA SER A 395 30.57 -7.71 -13.42
C SER A 395 29.37 -6.76 -13.42
N ARG A 396 29.48 -5.53 -12.89
CA ARG A 396 28.40 -4.52 -12.93
C ARG A 396 28.14 -4.02 -14.34
N ARG A 397 29.18 -3.80 -15.16
CA ARG A 397 29.02 -3.28 -16.52
C ARG A 397 28.38 -4.33 -17.46
N PHE A 398 28.73 -5.60 -17.26
CA PHE A 398 28.11 -6.73 -17.99
C PHE A 398 26.68 -7.04 -17.54
N ARG A 399 26.34 -6.82 -16.26
CA ARG A 399 24.97 -7.03 -15.74
C ARG A 399 23.96 -5.95 -16.15
N ARG A 400 24.42 -4.76 -16.54
CA ARG A 400 23.55 -3.63 -16.91
C ARG A 400 22.82 -3.82 -18.24
N ALA A 401 23.30 -4.70 -19.12
CA ALA A 401 22.57 -5.03 -20.34
C ALA A 401 21.42 -5.98 -20.00
N LEU A 402 20.24 -5.42 -19.70
CA LEU A 402 19.00 -6.18 -19.75
C LEU A 402 18.81 -6.68 -21.17
N ALA A 403 18.56 -7.97 -21.33
CA ALA A 403 18.28 -8.50 -22.64
C ALA A 403 16.87 -8.06 -23.02
N VAL A 404 16.71 -7.44 -24.20
CA VAL A 404 15.44 -6.88 -24.68
C VAL A 404 14.30 -7.91 -24.62
N ASP A 405 14.63 -9.18 -24.91
CA ASP A 405 13.73 -10.32 -24.81
C ASP A 405 13.18 -10.57 -23.41
N GLU A 406 13.97 -10.36 -22.34
CA GLU A 406 13.48 -10.55 -20.96
C GLU A 406 12.52 -9.43 -20.55
N LEU A 407 12.76 -8.21 -21.03
CA LEU A 407 11.85 -7.09 -20.79
C LEU A 407 10.54 -7.27 -21.57
N ASP A 408 10.63 -7.74 -22.81
CA ASP A 408 9.46 -8.00 -23.65
C ASP A 408 8.63 -9.18 -23.08
N GLU A 409 9.28 -10.25 -22.60
CA GLU A 409 8.62 -11.35 -21.89
C GLU A 409 7.89 -10.83 -20.65
N LEU A 410 8.58 -10.06 -19.80
CA LEU A 410 7.98 -9.51 -18.57
C LEU A 410 6.82 -8.56 -18.87
N GLN A 411 6.93 -7.75 -19.91
CA GLN A 411 5.86 -6.86 -20.34
C GLN A 411 4.66 -7.65 -20.84
N ALA A 412 4.86 -8.67 -21.67
CA ALA A 412 3.78 -9.53 -22.15
C ALA A 412 3.10 -10.30 -21.00
N GLU A 413 3.88 -10.85 -20.07
CA GLU A 413 3.37 -11.46 -18.84
C GLU A 413 2.51 -10.46 -18.06
N THR A 414 3.02 -9.26 -17.81
CA THR A 414 2.28 -8.22 -17.07
C THR A 414 0.94 -7.94 -17.76
N LEU A 415 0.93 -7.72 -19.08
CA LEU A 415 -0.29 -7.46 -19.84
C LEU A 415 -1.31 -8.59 -19.80
N ALA A 416 -0.86 -9.85 -19.71
CA ALA A 416 -1.75 -11.00 -19.59
C ALA A 416 -2.58 -10.96 -18.30
N PHE A 417 -2.15 -10.25 -17.26
CA PHE A 417 -2.90 -10.15 -16.00
C PHE A 417 -4.03 -9.13 -16.00
N GLU A 418 -4.19 -8.33 -17.07
CA GLU A 418 -5.27 -7.36 -17.19
C GLU A 418 -6.65 -7.93 -16.82
N PRO A 419 -7.16 -9.00 -17.48
CA PRO A 419 -8.46 -9.55 -17.16
C PRO A 419 -8.57 -10.04 -15.72
N LEU A 420 -7.55 -10.72 -15.19
CA LEU A 420 -7.62 -11.27 -13.82
C LEU A 420 -7.72 -10.18 -12.76
N THR A 421 -7.05 -9.04 -12.95
CA THR A 421 -7.19 -7.91 -12.01
C THR A 421 -8.58 -7.28 -12.04
N TRP A 422 -9.30 -7.34 -13.16
CA TRP A 422 -10.68 -6.87 -13.27
C TRP A 422 -11.69 -7.89 -12.75
N LEU A 423 -11.46 -9.18 -13.02
CA LEU A 423 -12.27 -10.29 -12.54
C LEU A 423 -12.30 -10.32 -11.01
N GLU A 424 -11.12 -10.26 -10.37
CA GLU A 424 -11.02 -10.21 -8.91
C GLU A 424 -11.82 -9.04 -8.33
N ALA A 425 -11.71 -7.85 -8.93
CA ALA A 425 -12.43 -6.68 -8.46
C ALA A 425 -13.95 -6.82 -8.65
N ALA A 426 -14.40 -7.43 -9.75
CA ALA A 426 -15.82 -7.73 -9.96
C ALA A 426 -16.34 -8.70 -8.90
N VAL A 427 -15.62 -9.81 -8.65
CA VAL A 427 -15.95 -10.79 -7.61
C VAL A 427 -16.03 -10.11 -6.25
N PHE A 428 -15.07 -9.24 -5.91
CA PHE A 428 -15.07 -8.49 -4.66
C PHE A 428 -16.33 -7.65 -4.49
N PHE A 429 -16.76 -6.89 -5.52
CA PHE A 429 -17.97 -6.07 -5.40
C PHE A 429 -19.26 -6.90 -5.36
N PHE A 430 -19.33 -8.03 -6.07
CA PHE A 430 -20.44 -8.98 -5.91
C PHE A 430 -20.51 -9.52 -4.47
N PHE A 431 -19.35 -9.87 -3.91
CA PHE A 431 -19.23 -10.32 -2.53
C PHE A 431 -19.61 -9.25 -1.51
N ALA A 432 -19.20 -7.99 -1.74
CA ALA A 432 -19.62 -6.87 -0.91
C ALA A 432 -21.15 -6.74 -0.93
N MET A 433 -21.76 -6.70 -2.12
CA MET A 433 -23.22 -6.62 -2.28
C MET A 433 -23.96 -7.76 -1.57
N ALA A 434 -23.44 -8.99 -1.65
CA ALA A 434 -23.98 -10.15 -0.97
C ALA A 434 -23.88 -10.04 0.56
N THR A 435 -22.79 -9.46 1.06
CA THR A 435 -22.53 -9.33 2.50
C THR A 435 -23.30 -8.16 3.13
N TYR A 436 -23.51 -7.07 2.40
CA TYR A 436 -24.34 -5.94 2.85
C TYR A 436 -25.40 -5.56 1.83
N PRO A 437 -26.53 -6.31 1.80
CA PRO A 437 -27.61 -6.05 0.84
C PRO A 437 -28.17 -4.62 0.91
N SER A 438 -28.18 -4.00 2.09
CA SER A 438 -28.65 -2.61 2.28
C SER A 438 -27.78 -1.59 1.53
N LYS A 439 -26.49 -1.87 1.36
CA LYS A 439 -25.53 -1.02 0.62
C LYS A 439 -25.29 -1.48 -0.82
N ALA A 440 -25.96 -2.55 -1.27
CA ALA A 440 -25.70 -3.13 -2.59
C ALA A 440 -25.93 -2.14 -3.75
N HIS A 441 -26.82 -1.16 -3.56
CA HIS A 441 -27.08 -0.12 -4.55
C HIS A 441 -25.88 0.82 -4.78
N GLU A 442 -25.05 1.05 -3.76
CA GLU A 442 -23.83 1.87 -3.84
C GLU A 442 -22.75 1.16 -4.68
N TRP A 443 -22.68 -0.17 -4.58
CA TRP A 443 -21.61 -0.97 -5.21
C TRP A 443 -21.97 -1.56 -6.54
N ARG A 444 -23.26 -1.69 -6.85
CA ARG A 444 -23.74 -2.24 -8.12
C ARG A 444 -23.11 -1.56 -9.34
N PRO A 445 -23.00 -0.22 -9.43
CA PRO A 445 -22.36 0.42 -10.57
C PRO A 445 -20.88 0.01 -10.73
N LEU A 446 -20.14 -0.08 -9.62
CA LEU A 446 -18.74 -0.52 -9.62
C LEU A 446 -18.62 -1.99 -10.03
N ALA A 447 -19.48 -2.86 -9.50
CA ALA A 447 -19.49 -4.29 -9.84
C ALA A 447 -19.69 -4.52 -11.35
N ILE A 448 -20.69 -3.83 -11.93
CA ILE A 448 -20.99 -3.89 -13.36
C ILE A 448 -19.83 -3.34 -14.19
N ASP A 449 -19.26 -2.20 -13.79
CA ASP A 449 -18.11 -1.61 -14.48
C ASP A 449 -16.92 -2.58 -14.50
N ARG A 450 -16.55 -3.17 -13.36
CA ARG A 450 -15.42 -4.11 -13.28
C ARG A 450 -15.67 -5.36 -14.09
N TRP A 451 -16.91 -5.88 -14.09
CA TRP A 451 -17.30 -7.00 -14.94
C TRP A 451 -17.20 -6.66 -16.44
N LYS A 452 -17.60 -5.45 -16.85
CA LYS A 452 -17.43 -5.00 -18.25
C LYS A 452 -15.97 -4.88 -18.64
N CYS A 453 -15.12 -4.31 -17.78
CA CYS A 453 -13.67 -4.25 -18.01
C CYS A 453 -13.06 -5.66 -18.12
N TYR A 454 -13.54 -6.60 -17.30
CA TYR A 454 -13.16 -7.99 -17.39
C TYR A 454 -13.51 -8.57 -18.77
N LEU A 455 -14.78 -8.51 -19.18
CA LEU A 455 -15.21 -9.05 -20.48
C LEU A 455 -14.46 -8.43 -21.65
N ALA A 456 -14.18 -7.13 -21.59
CA ALA A 456 -13.42 -6.41 -22.63
C ALA A 456 -11.95 -6.88 -22.74
N SER A 457 -11.39 -7.45 -21.68
CA SER A 457 -9.98 -7.86 -21.61
C SER A 457 -9.78 -9.38 -21.50
N ALA A 458 -10.86 -10.16 -21.31
CA ALA A 458 -10.83 -11.61 -21.12
C ALA A 458 -10.09 -12.33 -22.26
N HIS A 459 -10.27 -11.85 -23.49
CA HIS A 459 -9.64 -12.41 -24.69
C HIS A 459 -8.11 -12.30 -24.73
N LEU A 460 -7.50 -11.46 -23.87
CA LEU A 460 -6.05 -11.25 -23.87
C LEU A 460 -5.27 -12.52 -23.51
N VAL A 461 -5.87 -13.41 -22.69
CA VAL A 461 -5.26 -14.63 -22.15
C VAL A 461 -5.74 -15.92 -22.81
N ASP A 462 -6.62 -15.82 -23.80
CA ASP A 462 -7.05 -16.98 -24.58
C ASP A 462 -5.84 -17.58 -25.35
N CYS A 463 -5.97 -18.79 -25.89
CA CYS A 463 -4.87 -19.48 -26.57
C CYS A 463 -4.27 -18.63 -27.72
N ASP A 464 -5.13 -17.93 -28.45
CA ASP A 464 -4.79 -16.99 -29.51
C ASP A 464 -4.95 -15.53 -29.03
N GLY A 465 -4.99 -15.28 -27.73
CA GLY A 465 -4.99 -13.94 -27.17
C GLY A 465 -3.70 -13.19 -27.51
N PRO A 466 -3.73 -11.88 -27.76
CA PRO A 466 -2.54 -11.12 -28.11
C PRO A 466 -1.48 -11.12 -27.00
N ALA A 467 -1.86 -11.11 -25.71
CA ALA A 467 -0.89 -11.17 -24.62
C ALA A 467 -0.27 -12.57 -24.51
N THR A 468 -1.08 -13.63 -24.64
CA THR A 468 -0.60 -15.02 -24.74
C THR A 468 0.43 -15.19 -25.86
N ARG A 469 0.09 -14.79 -27.08
CA ARG A 469 1.02 -14.91 -28.23
C ARG A 469 2.32 -14.15 -28.01
N GLN A 470 2.25 -12.92 -27.49
CA GLN A 470 3.44 -12.12 -27.20
C GLN A 470 4.32 -12.78 -26.13
N LEU A 471 3.72 -13.35 -25.09
CA LEU A 471 4.45 -14.04 -24.02
C LEU A 471 5.16 -15.28 -24.54
N LEU A 472 4.45 -16.13 -25.30
CA LEU A 472 5.03 -17.34 -25.90
C LEU A 472 6.16 -17.01 -26.88
N ALA A 473 5.94 -16.05 -27.78
CA ALA A 473 6.96 -15.61 -28.73
C ALA A 473 8.21 -15.03 -28.02
N ALA A 474 8.03 -14.24 -26.96
CA ALA A 474 9.14 -13.70 -26.18
C ALA A 474 9.95 -14.82 -25.49
N ARG A 475 9.29 -15.85 -24.96
CA ARG A 475 9.93 -17.02 -24.38
C ARG A 475 10.72 -17.83 -25.40
N GLU A 476 10.13 -18.09 -26.58
CA GLU A 476 10.82 -18.76 -27.68
C GLU A 476 12.07 -18.00 -28.13
N HIS A 477 11.97 -16.68 -28.30
CA HIS A 477 13.11 -15.83 -28.64
C HIS A 477 14.23 -15.90 -27.59
N LYS A 478 13.87 -15.85 -26.31
CA LYS A 478 14.80 -15.97 -25.18
C LYS A 478 15.49 -17.34 -25.17
N GLN A 479 14.74 -18.43 -25.34
CA GLN A 479 15.29 -19.79 -25.42
C GLN A 479 16.24 -19.94 -26.61
N ALA A 480 15.87 -19.44 -27.79
CA ALA A 480 16.71 -19.47 -28.97
C ALA A 480 18.03 -18.68 -28.77
N ARG A 481 17.98 -17.57 -28.05
CA ARG A 481 19.19 -16.80 -27.68
C ARG A 481 20.08 -17.57 -26.69
N ILE A 482 19.51 -18.17 -25.66
CA ILE A 482 20.24 -19.00 -24.68
C ILE A 482 20.93 -20.17 -25.41
N ALA A 483 20.21 -20.88 -26.28
CA ALA A 483 20.76 -21.99 -27.05
C ALA A 483 21.91 -21.55 -27.97
N ARG A 484 21.77 -20.40 -28.66
CA ARG A 484 22.87 -19.82 -29.47
C ARG A 484 24.09 -19.46 -28.63
N ARG A 485 23.90 -18.91 -27.43
CA ARG A 485 25.00 -18.59 -26.51
C ARG A 485 25.71 -19.84 -26.02
N ALA A 486 24.96 -20.88 -25.64
CA ALA A 486 25.52 -22.16 -25.22
C ALA A 486 26.38 -22.79 -26.33
N ARG A 487 25.87 -22.80 -27.58
CA ARG A 487 26.66 -23.29 -28.73
C ARG A 487 27.95 -22.52 -28.95
N ARG A 488 27.95 -21.18 -28.80
CA ARG A 488 29.17 -20.36 -28.91
C ARG A 488 30.18 -20.66 -27.81
N ILE A 489 29.72 -20.86 -26.57
CA ILE A 489 30.60 -21.23 -25.45
C ILE A 489 31.21 -22.61 -25.70
N ASN A 490 30.41 -23.59 -26.10
CA ASN A 490 30.92 -24.94 -26.38
C ASN A 490 31.93 -24.94 -27.54
N ALA A 491 31.67 -24.17 -28.60
CA ALA A 491 32.62 -24.01 -29.70
C ALA A 491 33.94 -23.35 -29.25
N ALA A 492 33.88 -22.37 -28.34
CA ALA A 492 35.06 -21.70 -27.81
C ALA A 492 35.83 -22.53 -26.76
N VAL A 493 35.19 -23.52 -26.12
CA VAL A 493 35.85 -24.47 -25.22
C VAL A 493 36.50 -25.62 -26.01
N ALA A 494 35.95 -25.96 -27.17
CA ALA A 494 36.47 -27.01 -28.04
C ALA A 494 37.67 -26.55 -28.91
N ALA A 495 37.74 -25.26 -29.21
CA ALA A 495 38.88 -24.61 -29.87
C ALA A 495 39.95 -24.24 -28.84
#